data_AF-A0A1E5GU04-F1
#
_entry.id   AF-A0A1E5GU04-F1
#
_cell.length_a   1.000
_cell.length_b   1.000
_cell.length_c   1.000
_cell.angle_alpha   90.00
_cell.angle_beta   90.00
_cell.angle_gamma   90.00
#
_symmetry.space_group_name_H-M   'P 1'
#
loop_
_entity.id
_entity.type
_entity.pdbx_description
1 polymer ?
#
loop_
_entity_poly.entity_id
_entity_poly.type
_entity_poly.pdbx_seq_one_letter_code
_entity_poly.pdbx_strand_id
1 'polypeptide(L)'
;MVKVVVDGKEVVYGPLVTRSRFKDEEWFAICLQMMKDERPDLYEKRKDDKEFVLCLGMAIDLEQRYEALLGLLPQSAYSKAGAHPKWVVDVVERNTLNKRITQDDIKEILDQEHYEREDMISEIKEYLEIKEP
;
A
#
# COMPACT_ATOMS: atom_id res chain seq x y z
N MET A 1 -2.75 -14.57 5.80
CA MET A 1 -1.44 -14.24 6.42
C MET A 1 -0.43 -15.23 5.88
N VAL A 2 0.65 -14.73 5.28
CA VAL A 2 1.69 -15.53 4.61
C VAL A 2 2.88 -15.70 5.56
N LYS A 3 3.41 -16.91 5.66
CA LYS A 3 4.61 -17.20 6.45
C LYS A 3 5.59 -17.96 5.58
N VAL A 4 6.81 -17.45 5.46
CA VAL A 4 7.89 -18.07 4.68
C VAL A 4 9.18 -18.05 5.47
N VAL A 5 10.12 -18.95 5.13
CA VAL A 5 11.46 -18.99 5.71
C VAL A 5 12.47 -18.64 4.61
N VAL A 6 13.26 -17.59 4.85
CA VAL A 6 14.28 -17.10 3.92
C VAL A 6 15.57 -16.96 4.70
N ASP A 7 16.64 -17.62 4.24
CA ASP A 7 17.95 -17.68 4.92
C ASP A 7 17.87 -18.08 6.40
N GLY A 8 16.98 -19.03 6.73
CA GLY A 8 16.77 -19.50 8.11
C GLY A 8 16.01 -18.53 9.01
N LYS A 9 15.54 -17.39 8.49
CA LYS A 9 14.71 -16.42 9.20
C LYS A 9 13.24 -16.55 8.80
N GLU A 10 12.34 -16.57 9.79
CA GLU A 10 10.91 -16.48 9.54
C GLU A 10 10.53 -15.07 9.09
N VAL A 11 9.83 -15.00 7.97
CA VAL A 11 9.27 -13.78 7.39
C VAL A 11 7.75 -13.93 7.41
N VAL A 12 7.10 -13.06 8.16
CA VAL A 12 5.63 -13.02 8.28
C VAL A 12 5.12 -11.82 7.51
N TYR A 13 4.18 -12.08 6.62
CA TYR A 13 3.51 -11.09 5.82
C TYR A 13 1.99 -11.15 6.00
N GLY A 14 1.35 -9.98 5.93
CA GLY A 14 -0.09 -9.85 5.92
C GLY A 14 -0.50 -8.51 5.31
N PRO A 15 -1.76 -8.39 4.86
CA PRO A 15 -2.18 -7.23 4.07
C PRO A 15 -2.13 -5.89 4.82
N LEU A 16 -2.17 -5.93 6.15
CA LEU A 16 -2.06 -4.74 7.02
C LEU A 16 -0.69 -4.63 7.72
N VAL A 17 0.30 -5.44 7.31
CA VAL A 17 1.64 -5.38 7.89
C VAL A 17 2.28 -4.03 7.55
N THR A 18 2.75 -3.32 8.58
CA THR A 18 3.39 -2.00 8.47
C THR A 18 4.86 -2.06 8.06
N ARG A 19 5.43 -3.26 7.92
CA ARG A 19 6.81 -3.46 7.47
C ARG A 19 6.92 -3.11 5.99
N SER A 20 7.56 -1.98 5.70
CA SER A 20 7.72 -1.43 4.34
C SER A 20 8.95 -1.93 3.59
N ARG A 21 9.83 -2.70 4.23
CA ARG A 21 11.09 -3.19 3.63
C ARG A 21 11.23 -4.71 3.80
N PHE A 22 10.97 -5.41 2.70
CA PHE A 22 11.40 -6.78 2.45
C PHE A 22 12.52 -6.74 1.40
N LYS A 23 13.50 -7.64 1.51
CA LYS A 23 14.48 -7.85 0.45
C LYS A 23 13.82 -8.51 -0.76
N ASP A 24 14.45 -8.44 -1.93
CA ASP A 24 13.92 -9.05 -3.16
C ASP A 24 13.68 -10.56 -3.00
N GLU A 25 14.55 -11.27 -2.30
CA GLU A 25 14.39 -12.71 -2.05
C GLU A 25 13.25 -13.00 -1.05
N GLU A 26 13.09 -12.13 -0.05
CA GLU A 26 11.95 -12.19 0.88
C GLU A 26 10.64 -11.93 0.12
N TRP A 27 10.62 -10.94 -0.78
CA TRP A 27 9.45 -10.59 -1.55
C TRP A 27 9.06 -11.64 -2.58
N PHE A 28 10.06 -12.22 -3.24
CA PHE A 28 9.86 -13.37 -4.12
C PHE A 28 9.27 -14.56 -3.37
N ALA A 29 9.81 -14.91 -2.21
CA ALA A 29 9.30 -16.01 -1.39
C ALA A 29 7.85 -15.76 -0.94
N ILE A 30 7.52 -14.53 -0.54
CA ILE A 30 6.15 -14.13 -0.19
C ILE A 30 5.22 -14.28 -1.39
N CYS A 31 5.57 -13.72 -2.56
CA CYS A 31 4.79 -13.80 -3.79
C CYS A 31 4.57 -15.26 -4.24
N LEU A 32 5.61 -16.08 -4.15
CA LEU A 32 5.54 -17.49 -4.49
C LEU A 32 4.60 -18.26 -3.56
N GLN A 33 4.63 -17.95 -2.26
CA GLN A 33 3.72 -18.55 -1.29
C GLN A 33 2.27 -18.07 -1.48
N MET A 34 2.05 -16.78 -1.75
CA MET A 34 0.72 -16.26 -2.12
C MET A 34 0.15 -16.95 -3.35
N MET A 35 0.96 -17.13 -4.40
CA MET A 35 0.56 -17.84 -5.60
C MET A 35 0.21 -19.30 -5.31
N LYS A 36 0.96 -19.97 -4.43
CA LYS A 36 0.67 -21.33 -4.00
C LYS A 36 -0.67 -21.43 -3.28
N ASP A 37 -0.96 -20.47 -2.41
CA ASP A 37 -2.16 -20.46 -1.57
C ASP A 37 -3.41 -20.11 -2.39
N GLU A 38 -3.35 -19.09 -3.24
CA GLU A 38 -4.51 -18.58 -4.01
C GLU A 38 -4.70 -19.27 -5.36
N ARG A 39 -3.61 -19.65 -6.04
CA ARG A 39 -3.61 -20.17 -7.42
C ARG A 39 -2.70 -21.41 -7.55
N PRO A 40 -2.98 -22.50 -6.81
CA PRO A 40 -2.16 -23.72 -6.84
C PRO A 40 -2.05 -24.33 -8.26
N ASP A 41 -3.07 -24.12 -9.10
CA ASP A 41 -3.10 -24.55 -10.49
C ASP A 41 -2.02 -23.89 -11.35
N LEU A 42 -1.74 -22.61 -11.10
CA LEU A 42 -0.69 -21.86 -11.79
C LEU A 42 0.66 -22.06 -11.11
N TYR A 43 0.68 -22.19 -9.79
CA TYR A 43 1.89 -22.50 -9.01
C TYR A 43 2.63 -23.70 -9.60
N GLU A 44 1.95 -24.85 -9.77
CA GLU A 44 2.63 -26.06 -10.27
C GLU A 44 3.13 -25.94 -11.71
N LYS A 45 2.59 -25.01 -12.49
CA LYS A 45 2.97 -24.82 -13.90
C LYS A 45 4.05 -23.75 -14.10
N ARG A 46 4.11 -22.75 -13.20
CA ARG A 46 4.87 -21.50 -13.42
C ARG A 46 5.69 -21.04 -12.21
N LYS A 47 5.84 -21.85 -11.15
CA LYS A 47 6.66 -21.52 -9.97
C LYS A 47 8.12 -21.15 -10.28
N ASP A 48 8.66 -21.63 -11.40
CA ASP A 48 10.05 -21.35 -11.81
C ASP A 48 10.17 -20.08 -12.70
N ASP A 49 9.06 -19.53 -13.18
CA ASP A 49 8.99 -18.29 -13.94
C ASP A 49 8.95 -17.09 -12.99
N LYS A 50 10.13 -16.55 -12.67
CA LYS A 50 10.27 -15.53 -11.62
C LYS A 50 9.46 -14.27 -11.90
N GLU A 51 9.44 -13.82 -13.15
CA GLU A 51 8.72 -12.60 -13.54
C GLU A 51 7.21 -12.83 -13.42
N PHE A 52 6.72 -14.00 -13.85
CA PHE A 52 5.32 -14.35 -13.68
C PHE A 52 4.90 -14.44 -12.20
N VAL A 53 5.72 -15.09 -11.37
CA VAL A 53 5.48 -15.21 -9.93
C VAL A 53 5.40 -13.84 -9.26
N LEU A 54 6.30 -12.92 -9.59
CA LEU A 54 6.28 -11.57 -9.05
C LEU A 54 5.04 -10.80 -9.52
N CYS A 55 4.74 -10.82 -10.81
CA CYS A 55 3.55 -10.14 -11.36
C CYS A 55 2.25 -10.63 -10.71
N LEU A 56 2.04 -11.95 -10.65
CA LEU A 56 0.83 -12.52 -10.06
C LEU A 56 0.80 -12.32 -8.54
N GLY A 57 1.92 -12.51 -7.85
CA GLY A 57 2.03 -12.30 -6.41
C GLY A 57 1.75 -10.85 -6.00
N MET A 58 2.24 -9.87 -6.75
CA MET A 58 1.94 -8.45 -6.51
C MET A 58 0.46 -8.11 -6.79
N ALA A 59 -0.17 -8.77 -7.77
CA ALA A 59 -1.61 -8.61 -8.01
C ALA A 59 -2.44 -9.18 -6.85
N ILE A 60 -2.10 -10.37 -6.36
CA ILE A 60 -2.71 -10.98 -5.18
C ILE A 60 -2.51 -10.09 -3.94
N ASP A 61 -1.29 -9.55 -3.76
CA ASP A 61 -1.00 -8.63 -2.66
C ASP A 61 -1.91 -7.39 -2.68
N LEU A 62 -2.04 -6.77 -3.86
CA LEU A 62 -2.89 -5.59 -4.03
C LEU A 62 -4.37 -5.91 -3.72
N GLU A 63 -4.88 -7.04 -4.20
CA GLU A 63 -6.24 -7.51 -3.92
C GLU A 63 -6.46 -7.73 -2.42
N GLN A 64 -5.58 -8.50 -1.75
CA GLN A 64 -5.70 -8.78 -0.33
C GLN A 64 -5.59 -7.51 0.53
N ARG A 65 -4.74 -6.55 0.15
CA ARG A 65 -4.66 -5.24 0.82
C ARG A 65 -5.95 -4.46 0.66
N TYR A 66 -6.49 -4.43 -0.55
CA TYR A 66 -7.74 -3.74 -0.84
C TYR A 66 -8.90 -4.34 -0.03
N GLU A 67 -9.04 -5.66 0.00
CA GLU A 67 -10.06 -6.35 0.80
C GLU A 67 -9.90 -6.10 2.31
N ALA A 68 -8.67 -6.14 2.81
CA ALA A 68 -8.40 -5.87 4.22
C ALA A 68 -8.76 -4.43 4.60
N LEU A 69 -8.43 -3.45 3.75
CA LEU A 69 -8.80 -2.05 3.95
C LEU A 69 -10.31 -1.85 3.87
N LEU A 70 -10.98 -2.48 2.92
CA LEU A 70 -12.45 -2.48 2.84
C LEU A 70 -13.05 -3.03 4.14
N GLY A 71 -12.53 -4.13 4.67
CA GLY A 71 -12.99 -4.72 5.92
C GLY A 71 -12.90 -3.78 7.14
N LEU A 72 -11.99 -2.82 7.13
CA LEU A 72 -11.85 -1.81 8.18
C LEU A 72 -12.86 -0.65 8.06
N LEU A 73 -13.44 -0.45 6.88
CA LEU A 73 -14.45 0.59 6.68
C LEU A 73 -15.77 0.17 7.35
N PRO A 74 -16.52 1.09 7.98
CA PRO A 74 -17.84 0.79 8.53
C PRO A 74 -18.76 0.32 7.41
N GLN A 75 -18.92 -1.01 7.30
CA GLN A 75 -19.66 -1.65 6.22
C GLN A 75 -21.09 -1.12 6.10
N SER A 76 -21.71 -0.70 7.20
CA SER A 76 -23.03 -0.04 7.21
C SER A 76 -23.10 1.27 6.42
N ALA A 77 -21.97 1.95 6.19
CA ALA A 77 -21.86 3.17 5.40
C ALA A 77 -21.54 2.90 3.91
N TYR A 78 -21.04 1.70 3.56
CA TYR A 78 -20.48 1.40 2.23
C TYR A 78 -21.05 0.15 1.55
N SER A 79 -21.77 -0.72 2.26
CA SER A 79 -22.33 -1.98 1.74
C SER A 79 -23.67 -1.78 1.02
N LYS A 80 -23.78 -0.76 0.15
CA LYS A 80 -24.80 -0.81 -0.90
C LYS A 80 -24.16 -1.40 -2.14
N ALA A 81 -24.65 -2.57 -2.57
CA ALA A 81 -24.31 -3.13 -3.87
C ALA A 81 -24.44 -2.03 -4.94
N GLY A 82 -23.37 -1.79 -5.71
CA GLY A 82 -23.30 -0.71 -6.70
C GLY A 82 -22.56 0.56 -6.27
N ALA A 83 -21.88 0.58 -5.12
CA ALA A 83 -21.00 1.68 -4.75
C ALA A 83 -19.82 1.80 -5.75
N HIS A 84 -19.82 2.86 -6.55
CA HIS A 84 -18.81 3.13 -7.57
C HIS A 84 -17.41 3.26 -6.93
N PRO A 85 -16.34 2.64 -7.49
CA PRO A 85 -15.00 2.66 -6.89
C PRO A 85 -14.48 4.05 -6.52
N LYS A 86 -14.81 5.06 -7.35
CA LYS A 86 -14.50 6.47 -7.06
C LYS A 86 -15.05 6.96 -5.72
N TRP A 87 -16.23 6.50 -5.31
CA TRP A 87 -16.84 6.91 -4.05
C TRP A 87 -16.11 6.34 -2.84
N VAL A 88 -15.60 5.11 -2.93
CA VAL A 88 -14.74 4.51 -1.89
C VAL A 88 -13.43 5.28 -1.79
N VAL A 89 -12.81 5.63 -2.92
CA VAL A 89 -11.58 6.45 -2.97
C VAL A 89 -11.82 7.82 -2.33
N ASP A 90 -12.88 8.54 -2.74
CA ASP A 90 -13.19 9.88 -2.23
C ASP A 90 -13.46 9.85 -0.71
N VAL A 91 -14.00 8.76 -0.18
CA VAL A 91 -14.23 8.57 1.27
C VAL A 91 -12.93 8.25 2.00
N VAL A 92 -12.12 7.34 1.46
CA VAL A 92 -10.82 6.99 2.05
C VAL A 92 -9.96 8.24 2.11
N GLU A 93 -9.87 9.01 1.03
CA GLU A 93 -9.15 10.28 0.96
C GLU A 93 -9.62 11.25 2.05
N ARG A 94 -10.94 11.43 2.21
CA ARG A 94 -11.52 12.29 3.25
C ARG A 94 -11.25 11.84 4.69
N ASN A 95 -10.95 10.56 4.93
CA ASN A 95 -10.77 10.00 6.27
C ASN A 95 -9.32 9.59 6.61
N THR A 96 -8.45 9.42 5.61
CA THR A 96 -7.03 9.08 5.81
C THR A 96 -6.14 10.33 5.84
N LEU A 97 -6.47 11.38 5.09
CA LEU A 97 -5.81 12.67 5.22
C LEU A 97 -6.40 13.43 6.42
N ASN A 98 -5.88 13.15 7.62
CA ASN A 98 -6.08 14.06 8.73
C ASN A 98 -5.32 15.35 8.42
N LYS A 99 -6.03 16.30 7.81
CA LYS A 99 -5.50 17.58 7.33
C LYS A 99 -4.59 18.26 8.36
N ARG A 100 -4.92 18.16 9.64
CA ARG A 100 -4.11 18.74 10.72
C ARG A 100 -2.77 18.03 10.88
N ILE A 101 -2.76 16.70 10.89
CA ILE A 101 -1.53 15.90 10.99
C ILE A 101 -0.64 16.14 9.77
N THR A 102 -1.22 16.12 8.56
CA THR A 102 -0.48 16.43 7.33
C THR A 102 0.07 17.85 7.34
N GLN A 103 -0.67 18.82 7.87
CA GLN A 103 -0.16 20.19 8.04
C GLN A 103 0.98 20.28 9.06
N ASP A 104 0.95 19.49 10.11
CA ASP A 104 1.99 19.49 11.14
C ASP A 104 3.26 18.78 10.63
N ASP A 105 3.13 17.66 9.91
CA ASP A 105 4.25 16.96 9.26
C ASP A 105 4.93 17.85 8.21
N ILE A 106 4.14 18.58 7.39
CA ILE A 106 4.68 19.51 6.40
C ILE A 106 5.41 20.68 7.08
N LYS A 107 4.87 21.25 8.17
CA LYS A 107 5.57 22.31 8.92
C LYS A 107 6.92 21.83 9.44
N GLU A 108 6.97 20.61 10.00
CA GLU A 108 8.21 20.04 10.50
C GLU A 108 9.26 19.87 9.39
N ILE A 109 8.83 19.42 8.20
CA ILE A 109 9.72 19.32 7.02
C ILE A 109 10.21 20.71 6.57
N LEU A 110 9.34 21.72 6.58
CA LEU A 110 9.68 23.11 6.21
C LEU A 110 10.57 23.82 7.23
N ASP A 111 10.54 23.39 8.50
CA ASP A 111 11.34 23.95 9.59
C ASP A 111 12.75 23.35 9.67
N GLN A 112 13.03 22.23 8.99
CA GLN A 112 14.38 21.63 8.95
C GLN A 112 15.34 22.47 8.09
N GLU A 113 16.47 22.90 8.69
CA GLU A 113 17.44 23.89 8.17
C GLU A 113 18.21 23.49 6.89
N HIS A 114 17.92 22.33 6.27
CA HIS A 114 18.74 21.77 5.18
C HIS A 114 18.03 21.59 3.84
N TYR A 115 16.79 22.05 3.71
CA TYR A 115 16.04 21.96 2.45
C TYR A 115 16.04 23.33 1.76
N GLU A 116 16.54 23.40 0.52
CA GLU A 116 16.46 24.62 -0.28
C GLU A 116 14.99 24.95 -0.50
N ARG A 117 14.51 25.89 0.33
CA ARG A 117 13.13 25.99 0.77
C ARG A 117 12.18 26.45 -0.34
N GLU A 118 12.67 27.20 -1.32
CA GLU A 118 11.81 27.98 -2.20
C GLU A 118 11.15 27.15 -3.31
N ASP A 119 11.88 26.23 -3.94
CA ASP A 119 11.35 25.43 -5.04
C ASP A 119 10.36 24.37 -4.53
N MET A 120 10.71 23.65 -3.46
CA MET A 120 9.81 22.68 -2.84
C MET A 120 8.57 23.32 -2.21
N ILE A 121 8.70 24.49 -1.57
CA ILE A 121 7.52 25.21 -1.07
C ILE A 121 6.61 25.62 -2.22
N SER A 122 7.18 26.03 -3.35
CA SER A 122 6.40 26.43 -4.53
C SER A 122 5.66 25.24 -5.13
N GLU A 123 6.33 24.09 -5.30
CA GLU A 123 5.69 22.86 -5.78
C GLU A 123 4.61 22.34 -4.82
N ILE A 124 4.85 22.39 -3.50
CA ILE A 124 3.85 21.98 -2.50
C ILE A 124 2.66 22.94 -2.48
N LYS A 125 2.89 24.25 -2.59
CA LYS A 125 1.82 25.26 -2.67
C LYS A 125 0.99 25.10 -3.94
N GLU A 126 1.63 24.81 -5.07
CA GLU A 126 0.97 24.52 -6.34
C GLU A 126 0.11 23.24 -6.23
N TYR A 127 0.71 22.14 -5.75
CA TYR A 127 0.02 20.87 -5.57
C TYR A 127 -1.19 20.96 -4.61
N LEU A 128 -1.09 21.80 -3.57
CA LEU A 128 -2.15 21.99 -2.58
C LEU A 128 -3.09 23.16 -2.90
N GLU A 129 -2.95 23.81 -4.06
CA GLU A 129 -3.71 24.99 -4.51
C GLU A 129 -3.78 26.13 -3.47
N ILE A 130 -2.71 26.33 -2.70
CA ILE A 130 -2.66 27.35 -1.65
C ILE A 130 -2.40 28.70 -2.32
N LYS A 131 -3.44 29.54 -2.41
CA LYS A 131 -3.29 30.95 -2.84
C LYS A 131 -2.62 31.75 -1.73
N GLU A 132 -1.54 32.44 -2.07
CA GLU A 132 -0.92 33.40 -1.14
C GLU A 132 -1.90 34.56 -0.85
N PRO A 133 -1.94 35.07 0.40
CA PRO A 133 -2.82 36.17 0.79
C PRO A 133 -2.45 37.51 0.14
#